data_AF-A0A6V8PKB1-F1
#
_entry.id   AF-A0A6V8PKB1-F1
#
_cell.length_a   1.000
_cell.length_b   1.000
_cell.length_c   1.000
_cell.angle_alpha   90.00
_cell.angle_beta   90.00
_cell.angle_gamma   90.00
#
_symmetry.space_group_name_H-M   'P 1'
#
loop_
_entity.id
_entity.type
_entity.pdbx_description
1 polymer ?
#
loop_
_entity_poly.entity_id
_entity_poly.type
_entity_poly.pdbx_seq_one_letter_code
_entity_poly.pdbx_strand_id
1 'polypeptide(L)'
;MMVYCLNQGFSDWGGDSRPAEYKKVGNIDWDPVLNAVRAKIMETGRFKAYLITPSIFNKGWFPDFLSVQTNGLIGNLPGTTLKVKLLGACVGRAIPIGGFDLVAGHPKPIQKAVPAGSVYFFKFQDWRAWDGATRRGNVDQLLDNLFYQSLTDRTNPQRSWKEGFGLNLIGGW
;
A
#
# COMPACT_ATOMS: atom_id res chain seq x y z
N MET A 1 26.24 -6.84 -2.11
CA MET A 1 26.45 -5.86 -3.21
C MET A 1 25.59 -4.64 -2.91
N MET A 2 26.20 -3.51 -2.57
CA MET A 2 25.49 -2.25 -2.31
C MET A 2 25.29 -1.58 -3.67
N VAL A 3 24.05 -1.48 -4.14
CA VAL A 3 23.74 -0.75 -5.38
C VAL A 3 23.64 0.73 -5.01
N TYR A 4 24.64 1.51 -5.39
CA TYR A 4 24.57 2.97 -5.31
C TYR A 4 23.70 3.47 -6.46
N CYS A 5 22.48 3.93 -6.18
CA CYS A 5 21.71 4.67 -7.18
C CYS A 5 22.37 6.04 -7.35
N LEU A 6 22.94 6.29 -8.54
CA LEU A 6 23.43 7.61 -8.92
C LEU A 6 22.26 8.60 -8.99
N ASN A 7 22.53 9.90 -8.89
CA ASN A 7 21.48 10.92 -8.99
C ASN A 7 20.94 11.07 -10.43
N GLN A 8 21.64 10.58 -11.44
CA GLN A 8 21.19 10.52 -12.83
C GLN A 8 22.06 9.57 -13.63
N GLY A 9 21.56 9.06 -14.76
CA GLY A 9 22.32 8.23 -15.68
C GLY A 9 21.44 7.48 -16.68
N PHE A 10 22.07 6.58 -17.44
CA PHE A 10 21.38 5.63 -18.32
C PHE A 10 21.46 4.22 -17.73
N SER A 11 20.42 3.43 -17.93
CA SER A 11 20.37 2.01 -17.56
C SER A 11 19.53 1.25 -18.57
N ASP A 12 19.88 0.00 -18.79
CA ASP A 12 19.02 -0.93 -19.51
C ASP A 12 17.78 -1.23 -18.65
N TRP A 13 16.62 -1.26 -19.28
CA TRP A 13 15.33 -1.53 -18.67
C TRP A 13 14.56 -2.58 -19.46
N GLY A 14 13.97 -3.54 -18.74
CA GLY A 14 13.22 -4.65 -19.33
C GLY A 14 14.11 -5.78 -19.88
N GLY A 15 13.48 -6.75 -20.54
CA GLY A 15 14.15 -7.98 -21.01
C GLY A 15 14.98 -7.82 -22.29
N ASP A 16 14.76 -6.75 -23.06
CA ASP A 16 15.40 -6.54 -24.37
C ASP A 16 16.56 -5.51 -24.30
N SER A 17 17.12 -5.23 -23.11
CA SER A 17 18.18 -4.21 -22.92
C SER A 17 17.85 -2.85 -23.54
N ARG A 18 16.62 -2.36 -23.35
CA ARG A 18 16.21 -1.06 -23.88
C ARG A 18 16.80 0.04 -22.99
N PRO A 19 17.50 1.04 -23.54
CA PRO A 19 18.09 2.10 -22.74
C PRO A 19 17.00 3.02 -22.17
N ALA A 20 17.16 3.39 -20.91
CA ALA A 20 16.33 4.37 -20.22
C ALA A 20 17.21 5.36 -19.46
N GLU A 21 16.83 6.63 -19.48
CA GLU A 21 17.44 7.67 -18.64
C GLU A 21 16.69 7.74 -17.31
N TYR A 22 17.43 7.86 -16.21
CA TYR A 22 16.87 8.14 -14.90
C TYR A 22 17.50 9.39 -14.30
N LYS A 23 16.71 10.13 -13.53
CA LYS A 23 17.14 11.31 -12.79
C LYS A 23 16.40 11.37 -11.47
N LYS A 24 17.14 11.59 -10.38
CA LYS A 24 16.60 11.85 -9.07
C LYS A 24 15.89 13.20 -9.09
N VAL A 25 14.60 13.18 -8.80
CA VAL A 25 13.81 14.38 -8.59
C VAL A 25 13.86 14.79 -7.13
N GLY A 26 13.63 16.08 -6.86
CA GLY A 26 13.53 16.60 -5.51
C GLY A 26 12.34 16.02 -4.74
N ASN A 27 12.24 16.35 -3.46
CA ASN A 27 11.10 15.94 -2.65
C ASN A 27 9.80 16.51 -3.22
N ILE A 28 8.78 15.67 -3.26
CA ILE A 28 7.43 16.06 -3.65
C ILE A 28 6.71 16.53 -2.38
N ASP A 29 6.18 17.74 -2.41
CA ASP A 29 5.29 18.23 -1.37
C ASP A 29 3.89 17.63 -1.53
N TRP A 30 3.50 16.78 -0.58
CA TRP A 30 2.20 16.13 -0.53
C TRP A 30 1.20 16.87 0.36
N ASP A 31 1.62 17.88 1.12
CA ASP A 31 0.81 18.52 2.14
C ASP A 31 -0.51 19.08 1.61
N PRO A 32 -0.56 19.76 0.44
CA PRO A 32 -1.84 20.25 -0.10
C PRO A 32 -2.87 19.13 -0.31
N VAL A 33 -2.42 17.99 -0.84
CA VAL A 33 -3.27 16.82 -1.10
C VAL A 33 -3.66 16.13 0.20
N LEU A 34 -2.70 15.91 1.10
CA LEU A 34 -2.95 15.28 2.39
C LEU A 34 -3.87 16.11 3.27
N ASN A 35 -3.80 17.44 3.20
CA ASN A 35 -4.71 18.34 3.89
C ASN A 35 -6.16 18.15 3.44
N ALA A 36 -6.40 18.06 2.12
CA ALA A 36 -7.73 17.80 1.59
C ALA A 36 -8.24 16.39 1.94
N VAL A 37 -7.38 15.37 1.82
CA VAL A 37 -7.70 13.99 2.22
C VAL A 37 -8.08 13.93 3.69
N ARG A 38 -7.27 14.56 4.55
CA ARG A 38 -7.49 14.61 5.98
C ARG A 38 -8.80 15.29 6.34
N ALA A 39 -9.10 16.44 5.75
CA ALA A 39 -10.36 17.13 5.97
C ALA A 39 -11.55 16.21 5.63
N LYS A 40 -11.46 15.46 4.52
CA LYS A 40 -12.51 14.53 4.13
C LYS A 40 -12.67 13.35 5.09
N ILE A 41 -11.57 12.78 5.57
CA ILE A 41 -11.62 11.70 6.57
C ILE A 41 -12.18 12.20 7.90
N MET A 42 -11.85 13.43 8.31
CA MET A 42 -12.37 14.07 9.51
C MET A 42 -13.88 14.35 9.45
N GLU A 43 -14.43 14.54 8.26
CA GLU A 43 -15.87 14.68 8.04
C GLU A 43 -16.59 13.32 8.17
N THR A 44 -16.06 12.28 7.51
CA THR A 44 -16.82 11.02 7.31
C THR A 44 -16.44 9.89 8.26
N GLY A 45 -15.24 9.93 8.84
CA GLY A 45 -14.64 8.82 9.59
C GLY A 45 -14.29 7.61 8.72
N ARG A 46 -14.16 7.84 7.41
CA ARG A 46 -13.94 6.81 6.39
C ARG A 46 -12.82 7.21 5.46
N PHE A 47 -12.10 6.21 4.98
CA PHE A 47 -11.01 6.39 4.03
C PHE A 47 -10.96 5.21 3.06
N LYS A 48 -10.25 5.40 1.96
CA LYS A 48 -9.98 4.37 0.97
C LYS A 48 -8.47 4.23 0.77
N ALA A 49 -8.02 3.00 0.57
CA ALA A 49 -6.66 2.70 0.13
C ALA A 49 -6.72 2.30 -1.35
N TYR A 50 -6.03 3.06 -2.20
CA TYR A 50 -5.88 2.82 -3.63
C TYR A 50 -4.50 2.21 -3.90
N LEU A 51 -4.45 1.02 -4.48
CA LEU A 51 -3.19 0.37 -4.82
C LEU A 51 -2.60 0.98 -6.11
N ILE A 52 -1.46 1.66 -5.99
CA ILE A 52 -0.71 2.16 -7.17
C ILE A 52 0.18 1.08 -7.79
N THR A 53 0.55 0.06 -7.01
CA THR A 53 1.27 -1.12 -7.52
C THR A 53 0.53 -2.40 -7.13
N PRO A 54 0.73 -3.52 -7.84
CA PRO A 54 0.13 -4.78 -7.46
C PRO A 54 0.49 -5.15 -6.03
N SER A 55 -0.41 -5.81 -5.30
CA SER A 55 -0.16 -6.23 -3.92
C SER A 55 -0.31 -7.74 -3.78
N ILE A 56 0.57 -8.35 -3.01
CA ILE A 56 0.52 -9.79 -2.73
C ILE A 56 0.06 -9.95 -1.28
N PHE A 57 -1.11 -10.56 -1.09
CA PHE A 57 -1.64 -10.85 0.23
C PHE A 57 -1.66 -12.36 0.47
N ASN A 58 -1.37 -12.78 1.70
CA ASN A 58 -1.36 -14.18 2.10
C ASN A 58 -2.78 -14.77 2.12
N LYS A 59 -3.78 -13.94 2.43
CA LYS A 59 -5.20 -14.34 2.52
C LYS A 59 -5.98 -14.12 1.22
N GLY A 60 -5.29 -14.00 0.09
CA GLY A 60 -5.89 -13.84 -1.24
C GLY A 60 -6.06 -12.37 -1.63
N TRP A 61 -7.28 -11.84 -1.53
CA TRP A 61 -7.61 -10.52 -2.10
C TRP A 61 -7.62 -9.37 -1.11
N PHE A 62 -7.63 -9.62 0.20
CA PHE A 62 -7.72 -8.55 1.21
C PHE A 62 -6.42 -8.42 2.03
N PRO A 63 -6.10 -7.23 2.55
CA PRO A 63 -4.88 -7.00 3.31
C PRO A 63 -4.73 -7.90 4.54
N ASP A 64 -3.51 -8.36 4.79
CA ASP A 64 -3.24 -9.42 5.78
C ASP A 64 -3.46 -8.99 7.24
N PHE A 65 -3.44 -7.68 7.53
CA PHE A 65 -3.77 -7.13 8.84
C PHE A 65 -5.26 -7.28 9.22
N LEU A 66 -6.11 -7.65 8.26
CA LEU A 66 -7.52 -7.95 8.50
C LEU A 66 -7.71 -9.42 8.86
N SER A 67 -8.70 -9.68 9.72
CA SER A 67 -9.20 -11.02 10.02
C SER A 67 -10.70 -11.10 9.75
N VAL A 68 -11.16 -12.28 9.36
CA VAL A 68 -12.58 -12.59 9.24
C VAL A 68 -13.14 -12.69 10.65
N GLN A 69 -14.14 -11.89 10.96
CA GLN A 69 -14.87 -11.91 12.22
C GLN A 69 -16.37 -12.02 11.93
N THR A 70 -17.18 -12.32 12.95
CA THR A 70 -18.65 -12.47 12.83
C THR A 70 -19.32 -11.31 12.09
N ASN A 71 -18.79 -10.09 12.29
CA ASN A 71 -19.36 -8.87 11.74
C ASN A 71 -18.61 -8.35 10.50
N GLY A 72 -17.79 -9.17 9.83
CA GLY A 72 -17.04 -8.82 8.61
C GLY A 72 -15.53 -8.80 8.79
N LEU A 73 -14.81 -8.20 7.83
CA LEU A 73 -13.35 -8.09 7.84
C LEU A 73 -12.90 -6.90 8.69
N ILE A 74 -12.24 -7.19 9.81
CA ILE A 74 -11.83 -6.19 10.82
C ILE A 74 -10.38 -6.46 11.20
N GLY A 75 -9.60 -5.40 11.44
CA GLY A 75 -8.20 -5.52 11.84
C GLY A 75 -7.63 -4.21 12.36
N ASN A 76 -6.41 -4.27 12.87
CA ASN A 76 -5.66 -3.08 13.27
C ASN A 76 -4.78 -2.64 12.10
N LEU A 77 -4.71 -1.33 11.86
CA LEU A 77 -3.85 -0.79 10.81
C LEU A 77 -2.38 -1.04 11.14
N PRO A 78 -1.55 -1.43 10.15
CA PRO A 78 -0.12 -1.68 10.35
C PRO A 78 0.58 -0.49 11.04
N GLY A 79 1.39 -0.77 12.07
CA GLY A 79 2.13 0.27 12.80
C GLY A 79 1.27 1.12 13.76
N THR A 80 0.00 0.78 13.96
CA THR A 80 -0.92 1.56 14.81
C THR A 80 -1.80 0.64 15.68
N THR A 81 -2.50 1.25 16.64
CA THR A 81 -3.55 0.59 17.44
C THR A 81 -4.95 0.82 16.86
N LEU A 82 -5.06 1.47 15.70
CA LEU A 82 -6.32 1.91 15.12
C LEU A 82 -7.08 0.73 14.51
N LYS A 83 -8.28 0.48 15.03
CA LYS A 83 -9.14 -0.60 14.55
C LYS A 83 -10.05 -0.12 13.42
N VAL A 84 -10.00 -0.82 12.29
CA VAL A 84 -10.78 -0.51 11.10
C VAL A 84 -11.60 -1.71 10.64
N LYS A 85 -12.69 -1.42 9.94
CA LYS A 85 -13.50 -2.40 9.23
C LYS A 85 -13.46 -2.13 7.74
N LEU A 86 -13.23 -3.18 6.95
CA LEU A 86 -13.41 -3.13 5.51
C LEU A 86 -14.91 -3.13 5.20
N LEU A 87 -15.36 -2.10 4.50
CA LEU A 87 -16.75 -1.92 4.08
C LEU A 87 -17.02 -2.51 2.69
N GLY A 88 -16.02 -2.45 1.82
CA GLY A 88 -16.09 -2.97 0.47
C GLY A 88 -14.75 -2.85 -0.23
N ALA A 89 -14.61 -3.53 -1.36
CA ALA A 89 -13.44 -3.40 -2.20
C ALA A 89 -13.80 -3.55 -3.67
N CYS A 90 -13.08 -2.81 -4.51
CA CYS A 90 -13.11 -2.95 -5.96
C CYS A 90 -11.81 -3.61 -6.37
N VAL A 91 -11.83 -4.93 -6.59
CA VAL A 91 -10.65 -5.74 -6.88
C VAL A 91 -10.80 -6.38 -8.24
N GLY A 92 -9.82 -6.18 -9.11
CA GLY A 92 -9.77 -6.80 -10.42
C GLY A 92 -9.41 -8.30 -10.36
N ARG A 93 -9.34 -8.94 -11.52
CA ARG A 93 -8.87 -10.32 -11.63
C ARG A 93 -7.42 -10.42 -11.12
N ALA A 94 -7.15 -11.41 -10.29
CA ALA A 94 -5.81 -11.67 -9.78
C ALA A 94 -4.83 -11.91 -10.94
N ILE A 95 -3.65 -11.29 -10.84
CA ILE A 95 -2.59 -11.39 -11.85
C ILE A 95 -1.45 -12.29 -11.33
N PRO A 96 -0.93 -13.22 -12.15
CA PRO A 96 0.25 -13.99 -11.79
C PRO A 96 1.49 -13.12 -11.93
N ILE A 97 2.29 -13.05 -10.87
CA ILE A 97 3.54 -12.29 -10.84
C ILE A 97 4.67 -13.27 -10.55
N GLY A 98 5.66 -13.31 -11.44
CA GLY A 98 6.90 -14.02 -11.24
C GLY A 98 8.08 -13.05 -11.33
N GLY A 99 9.23 -13.58 -11.68
CA GLY A 99 10.44 -12.82 -11.91
C GLY A 99 11.60 -13.77 -12.13
N PHE A 100 12.80 -13.22 -12.24
CA PHE A 100 14.02 -14.01 -12.34
C PHE A 100 14.99 -13.58 -11.25
N ASP A 101 15.52 -14.54 -10.52
CA ASP A 101 16.58 -14.29 -9.56
C ASP A 101 17.91 -14.30 -10.32
N LEU A 102 18.51 -13.12 -10.51
CA LEU A 102 19.78 -12.97 -11.22
C LEU A 102 20.96 -13.57 -10.45
N VAL A 103 20.87 -13.67 -9.11
CA VAL A 103 21.94 -14.22 -8.28
C VAL A 103 21.87 -15.74 -8.26
N ALA A 104 20.67 -16.29 -8.10
CA ALA A 104 20.46 -17.74 -8.10
C ALA A 104 20.35 -18.34 -9.51
N GLY A 105 20.18 -17.51 -10.54
CA GLY A 105 20.10 -17.93 -11.94
C GLY A 105 18.83 -18.70 -12.30
N HIS A 106 17.74 -18.55 -11.55
CA HIS A 106 16.50 -19.28 -11.81
C HIS A 106 15.23 -18.40 -11.67
N PRO A 107 14.10 -18.80 -12.28
CA PRO A 107 12.83 -18.11 -12.10
C PRO A 107 12.36 -18.09 -10.64
N LYS A 108 11.80 -16.96 -10.20
CA LYS A 108 11.12 -16.84 -8.89
C LYS A 108 9.78 -17.58 -8.91
N PRO A 109 9.33 -18.16 -7.78
CA PRO A 109 8.00 -18.78 -7.69
C PRO A 109 6.89 -17.78 -8.02
N ILE A 110 5.92 -18.20 -8.83
CA ILE A 110 4.78 -17.36 -9.22
C ILE A 110 3.87 -17.13 -8.01
N GLN A 111 3.53 -15.86 -7.76
CA GLN A 111 2.58 -15.43 -6.74
C GLN A 111 1.34 -14.81 -7.41
N LYS A 112 0.16 -15.05 -6.84
CA LYS A 112 -1.05 -14.34 -7.26
C LYS A 112 -1.09 -12.99 -6.56
N ALA A 113 -1.17 -11.92 -7.32
CA ALA A 113 -1.28 -10.57 -6.81
C ALA A 113 -2.64 -9.96 -7.14
N VAL A 114 -3.09 -9.09 -6.25
CA VAL A 114 -4.13 -8.11 -6.51
C VAL A 114 -3.57 -7.08 -7.51
N PRO A 115 -4.28 -6.76 -8.60
CA PRO A 115 -3.77 -5.82 -9.60
C PRO A 115 -3.73 -4.39 -9.05
N ALA A 116 -2.81 -3.59 -9.59
CA ALA A 116 -2.82 -2.14 -9.41
C ALA A 116 -4.18 -1.55 -9.85
N GLY A 117 -4.58 -0.46 -9.23
CA GLY A 117 -5.89 0.16 -9.41
C GLY A 117 -6.98 -0.38 -8.47
N SER A 118 -6.71 -1.46 -7.73
CA SER A 118 -7.68 -1.98 -6.76
C SER A 118 -7.87 -1.04 -5.58
N VAL A 119 -9.10 -0.96 -5.07
CA VAL A 119 -9.49 0.01 -4.02
C VAL A 119 -10.15 -0.69 -2.86
N TYR A 120 -9.76 -0.35 -1.64
CA TYR A 120 -10.33 -0.87 -0.39
C TYR A 120 -10.95 0.27 0.41
N PHE A 121 -12.21 0.12 0.78
CA PHE A 121 -12.97 1.14 1.51
C PHE A 121 -13.08 0.76 2.98
N PHE A 122 -12.62 1.64 3.87
CA PHE A 122 -12.56 1.40 5.30
C PHE A 122 -13.39 2.41 6.10
N LYS A 123 -13.83 1.97 7.28
CA LYS A 123 -14.29 2.86 8.36
C LYS A 123 -13.53 2.57 9.65
N PHE A 124 -13.31 3.61 10.45
CA PHE A 124 -12.86 3.44 11.83
C PHE A 124 -14.00 2.85 12.69
N GLN A 125 -13.68 1.92 13.57
CA GLN A 125 -14.67 1.32 14.47
C GLN A 125 -15.12 2.30 15.55
N ASP A 126 -14.16 2.97 16.19
CA ASP A 126 -14.41 3.80 17.38
C ASP A 126 -14.59 5.30 17.05
N TRP A 127 -14.82 5.63 15.77
CA TRP A 127 -14.84 7.02 15.27
C TRP A 127 -15.73 7.96 16.07
N ARG A 128 -16.95 7.50 16.40
CA ARG A 128 -17.95 8.31 17.12
C ARG A 128 -17.61 8.54 18.58
N ALA A 129 -16.81 7.64 19.19
CA ALA A 129 -16.40 7.75 20.58
C ALA A 129 -15.22 8.72 20.76
N TRP A 130 -14.44 8.96 19.70
CA TRP A 130 -13.31 9.88 19.74
C TRP A 130 -13.76 11.34 19.70
N ASP A 131 -13.09 12.17 20.50
CA ASP A 131 -13.19 13.64 20.43
C ASP A 131 -12.46 14.20 19.20
N GLY A 132 -12.57 15.51 18.97
CA GLY A 132 -11.98 16.16 17.80
C GLY A 132 -10.44 16.06 17.74
N ALA A 133 -9.77 16.16 18.89
CA ALA A 133 -8.30 16.11 18.97
C ALA A 133 -7.78 14.69 18.72
N THR A 134 -8.44 13.68 19.32
CA THR A 134 -8.13 12.26 19.14
C THR A 134 -8.36 11.83 17.69
N ARG A 135 -9.47 12.30 17.07
CA ARG A 135 -9.71 12.05 15.63
C ARG A 135 -8.57 12.59 14.79
N ARG A 136 -8.14 13.82 15.05
CA ARG A 136 -7.05 14.44 14.27
C ARG A 136 -5.76 13.63 14.40
N GLY A 137 -5.35 13.30 15.62
CA GLY A 137 -4.14 12.52 15.87
C GLY A 137 -4.19 11.12 15.22
N ASN A 138 -5.34 10.44 15.28
CA ASN A 138 -5.52 9.13 14.66
C ASN A 138 -5.49 9.20 13.13
N VAL A 139 -6.05 10.25 12.51
CA VAL A 139 -5.97 10.43 11.06
C VAL A 139 -4.54 10.76 10.63
N ASP A 140 -3.81 11.58 11.40
CA ASP A 140 -2.39 11.85 11.15
C ASP A 140 -1.58 10.55 11.25
N GLN A 141 -1.81 9.74 12.29
CA GLN A 141 -1.17 8.43 12.42
C GLN A 141 -1.49 7.48 11.25
N LEU A 142 -2.73 7.47 10.74
CA LEU A 142 -3.09 6.73 9.52
C LEU A 142 -2.24 7.19 8.32
N LEU A 143 -2.16 8.49 8.08
CA LEU A 143 -1.45 9.03 6.93
C LEU A 143 0.06 8.75 7.04
N ASP A 144 0.66 8.97 8.21
CA ASP A 144 2.09 8.75 8.43
C ASP A 144 2.51 7.28 8.26
N ASN A 145 1.64 6.35 8.65
CA ASN A 145 1.98 4.92 8.63
C ASN A 145 1.56 4.19 7.35
N LEU A 146 0.57 4.70 6.60
CA LEU A 146 0.04 3.99 5.44
C LEU A 146 0.17 4.75 4.12
N PHE A 147 0.25 6.09 4.12
CA PHE A 147 0.37 6.83 2.87
C PHE A 147 1.69 6.52 2.18
N TYR A 148 1.62 6.07 0.93
CA TYR A 148 2.77 5.66 0.13
C TYR A 148 3.58 4.49 0.75
N GLN A 149 2.97 3.73 1.66
CA GLN A 149 3.56 2.54 2.26
C GLN A 149 3.04 1.26 1.60
N SER A 150 3.79 0.18 1.73
CA SER A 150 3.35 -1.14 1.24
C SER A 150 2.31 -1.76 2.16
N LEU A 151 1.20 -2.23 1.59
CA LEU A 151 0.21 -3.07 2.26
C LEU A 151 0.56 -4.57 2.19
N THR A 152 1.56 -4.96 1.41
CA THR A 152 2.04 -6.34 1.35
C THR A 152 2.68 -6.69 2.70
N ASP A 153 2.35 -7.87 3.23
CA ASP A 153 2.83 -8.30 4.53
C ASP A 153 4.36 -8.41 4.56
N ARG A 154 4.98 -7.91 5.64
CA ARG A 154 6.43 -7.95 5.83
C ARG A 154 6.99 -9.35 6.02
N THR A 155 6.14 -10.31 6.38
CA THR A 155 6.44 -11.74 6.50
C THR A 155 6.44 -12.47 5.16
N ASN A 156 6.06 -11.80 4.05
CA ASN A 156 6.14 -12.39 2.72
C ASN A 156 7.56 -12.94 2.46
N PRO A 157 7.72 -14.25 2.14
CA PRO A 157 9.03 -14.88 2.00
C PRO A 157 9.91 -14.27 0.92
N GLN A 158 9.32 -13.79 -0.17
CA GLN A 158 10.02 -13.11 -1.27
C GLN A 158 10.32 -11.64 -0.95
N ARG A 159 9.87 -11.13 0.20
CA ARG A 159 10.05 -9.73 0.63
C ARG A 159 9.59 -8.72 -0.42
N SER A 160 8.52 -9.05 -1.16
CA SER A 160 8.00 -8.25 -2.29
C SER A 160 7.69 -6.80 -1.92
N TRP A 161 7.40 -6.51 -0.65
CA TRP A 161 7.24 -5.14 -0.14
C TRP A 161 8.50 -4.26 -0.33
N LYS A 162 9.71 -4.86 -0.39
CA LYS A 162 10.96 -4.16 -0.70
C LYS A 162 11.16 -3.93 -2.20
N GLU A 163 10.45 -4.67 -3.03
CA GLU A 163 10.52 -4.58 -4.49
C GLU A 163 9.47 -3.59 -5.05
N GLY A 164 8.74 -2.88 -4.19
CA GLY A 164 7.73 -1.90 -4.58
C GLY A 164 6.31 -2.45 -4.73
N PHE A 165 6.06 -3.71 -4.34
CA PHE A 165 4.71 -4.26 -4.31
C PHE A 165 3.89 -3.68 -3.14
N GLY A 166 2.59 -3.53 -3.37
CA GLY A 166 1.60 -3.13 -2.37
C GLY A 166 1.60 -1.65 -2.02
N LEU A 167 2.30 -0.80 -2.76
CA LEU A 167 2.28 0.64 -2.52
C LEU A 167 0.86 1.17 -2.71
N ASN A 168 0.43 1.98 -1.75
CA ASN A 168 -0.92 2.50 -1.72
C ASN A 168 -0.98 4.01 -1.48
N LEU A 169 -2.05 4.63 -1.94
CA LEU A 169 -2.41 6.01 -1.62
C LEU A 169 -3.68 6.01 -0.78
N ILE A 170 -3.72 6.90 0.22
CA ILE A 170 -4.89 7.09 1.08
C ILE A 170 -5.71 8.26 0.58
N GLY A 171 -7.03 8.07 0.52
CA GLY A 171 -8.00 9.13 0.21
C GLY A 171 -9.20 9.10 1.17
N GLY A 172 -9.87 10.23 1.35
CA GLY A 172 -11.18 10.28 2.01
C GLY A 172 -12.32 9.95 1.04
N TRP A 173 -13.44 9.47 1.57
CA TRP A 173 -14.68 9.26 0.81
C TRP A 173 -15.92 9.40 1.71
#